data_AF-A0A4D7Q838-F1
#
_entry.id   AF-A0A4D7Q838-F1
#
_cell.length_a   1.000
_cell.length_b   1.000
_cell.length_c   1.000
_cell.angle_alpha   90.00
_cell.angle_beta   90.00
_cell.angle_gamma   90.00
#
_symmetry.space_group_name_H-M   'P 1'
#
loop_
_entity.id
_entity.type
_entity.pdbx_description
1 polymer ?
#
loop_
_entity_poly.entity_id
_entity_poly.type
_entity_poly.pdbx_seq_one_letter_code
_entity_poly.pdbx_strand_id
1 'polypeptide(L)' 'MTLPDVSPDDAERLIDALAPVMGLTILPEQRPAVVFNLQVAIRLARLCEGEGLADHLEAAPVFEA' A
#
# COMPACT_ATOMS: atom_id res chain seq x y z
N MET A 1 11.90 10.36 5.54
CA MET A 1 10.69 10.89 4.89
C MET A 1 9.52 10.17 5.51
N THR A 2 8.79 10.81 6.43
CA THR A 2 7.60 10.20 7.03
C THR A 2 6.53 10.16 5.94
N LEU A 3 6.07 8.96 5.57
CA LEU A 3 4.91 8.84 4.69
C LEU A 3 3.69 9.50 5.38
N PRO A 4 2.75 10.07 4.61
CA PRO A 4 1.53 10.63 5.18
C PRO A 4 0.80 9.56 6.02
N ASP A 5 0.11 9.98 7.09
CA ASP A 5 -0.75 9.09 7.88
C ASP A 5 -1.91 8.60 7.01
N VAL A 6 -1.69 7.46 6.35
CA VAL A 6 -2.64 6.83 5.44
C VAL A 6 -3.47 5.83 6.24
N SER A 7 -4.78 6.10 6.32
CA SER A 7 -5.75 5.22 6.97
C SER A 7 -6.50 4.35 5.95
N PRO A 8 -7.13 3.24 6.37
CA PRO A 8 -8.00 2.47 5.48
C PRO A 8 -9.10 3.31 4.81
N ASP A 9 -9.58 4.36 5.46
CA ASP A 9 -10.64 5.23 4.93
C ASP A 9 -10.16 6.06 3.73
N ASP A 10 -8.84 6.19 3.55
CA ASP A 10 -8.23 6.87 2.39
C ASP A 10 -8.20 6.01 1.12
N ALA A 11 -8.59 4.73 1.18
CA ALA A 11 -8.42 3.79 0.08
C ALA A 11 -9.03 4.29 -1.24
N GLU A 12 -10.25 4.83 -1.21
CA GLU A 12 -10.90 5.38 -2.42
C GLU A 12 -10.10 6.52 -3.04
N ARG A 13 -9.69 7.49 -2.20
CA ARG A 13 -8.92 8.65 -2.63
C ARG A 13 -7.57 8.24 -3.23
N LEU A 14 -6.93 7.22 -2.66
CA LEU A 14 -5.67 6.68 -3.18
C LEU A 14 -5.86 5.97 -4.52
N ILE A 15 -6.93 5.18 -4.66
CA ILE A 15 -7.26 4.52 -5.92
C ILE A 15 -7.48 5.55 -7.02
N ASP A 16 -8.29 6.57 -6.76
CA ASP A 16 -8.60 7.60 -7.74
C ASP A 16 -7.34 8.41 -8.15
N ALA A 17 -6.42 8.63 -7.21
CA ALA A 17 -5.17 9.36 -7.47
C ALA A 17 -4.10 8.51 -8.18
N LEU A 18 -3.95 7.24 -7.81
CA LEU A 18 -2.80 6.40 -8.21
C LEU A 18 -3.12 5.48 -9.39
N ALA A 19 -4.34 4.98 -9.52
CA ALA A 19 -4.69 4.09 -10.62
C ALA A 19 -4.38 4.70 -12.01
N PRO A 20 -4.67 5.99 -12.28
CA PRO A 20 -4.30 6.61 -13.56
C PRO A 20 -2.79 6.74 -13.75
N VAL A 21 -2.05 7.10 -12.69
CA VAL A 21 -0.59 7.25 -12.72
C VAL A 21 0.09 5.91 -13.02
N MET A 22 -0.48 4.81 -12.52
CA MET A 22 0.02 3.45 -12.73
C MET A 22 -0.50 2.79 -14.01
N GLY A 23 -1.40 3.45 -14.76
CA GLY A 23 -2.03 2.87 -15.95
C GLY A 23 -2.96 1.69 -15.64
N LEU A 24 -3.55 1.66 -14.45
CA LEU A 24 -4.47 0.61 -14.01
C LEU A 24 -5.91 0.97 -14.37
N THR A 25 -6.56 0.10 -15.15
CA THR A 25 -8.00 0.17 -15.40
C THR A 25 -8.74 -0.64 -14.36
N ILE A 26 -9.62 0.00 -13.58
CA ILE A 26 -10.48 -0.66 -12.59
C ILE A 26 -11.92 -0.57 -13.09
N LEU A 27 -12.52 -1.72 -13.39
CA LEU A 27 -13.92 -1.78 -13.82
C LEU A 27 -14.85 -1.49 -12.63
N PRO A 28 -16.05 -0.93 -12.87
CA PRO A 28 -17.01 -0.61 -11.80
C PRO A 28 -17.30 -1.81 -10.88
N GLU A 29 -17.49 -2.99 -11.45
CA GLU A 29 -17.73 -4.25 -10.74
C GLU A 29 -16.53 -4.73 -9.91
N GLN A 30 -15.30 -4.30 -10.24
CA GLN A 30 -14.09 -4.64 -9.49
C GLN A 30 -13.85 -3.68 -8.33
N ARG A 31 -14.35 -2.43 -8.43
CA ARG A 31 -14.04 -1.35 -7.49
C ARG A 31 -14.29 -1.70 -6.01
N PRO A 32 -15.42 -2.32 -5.62
CA PRO A 32 -15.64 -2.69 -4.23
C PRO A 32 -14.57 -3.63 -3.68
N ALA A 33 -14.12 -4.61 -4.48
CA ALA A 33 -13.09 -5.56 -4.09
C ALA A 33 -11.70 -4.90 -4.01
N VAL A 34 -11.39 -3.99 -4.94
CA VAL A 34 -10.11 -3.26 -4.93
C VAL A 34 -10.02 -2.37 -3.68
N VAL A 35 -11.09 -1.63 -3.35
CA VAL A 35 -11.17 -0.80 -2.14
C VAL A 35 -10.95 -1.65 -0.89
N PHE A 36 -11.67 -2.77 -0.76
CA PHE A 36 -11.55 -3.66 0.39
C PHE A 36 -10.12 -4.22 0.56
N ASN A 37 -9.50 -4.69 -0.53
CA ASN A 37 -8.15 -5.24 -0.46
C ASN A 37 -7.11 -4.16 -0.12
N LEU A 38 -7.26 -2.94 -0.64
CA LEU A 38 -6.37 -1.84 -0.29
C LEU A 38 -6.51 -1.45 1.19
N GLN A 39 -7.73 -1.44 1.74
CA GLN A 39 -7.95 -1.24 3.17
C GLN A 39 -7.22 -2.28 4.03
N VAL A 40 -7.26 -3.55 3.63
CA VAL A 40 -6.51 -4.63 4.33
C VAL A 40 -5.00 -4.40 4.21
N ALA A 41 -4.49 -4.08 3.03
CA ALA A 41 -3.07 -3.80 2.83
C ALA A 41 -2.58 -2.63 3.70
N ILE A 42 -3.37 -1.56 3.82
CA ILE A 42 -3.04 -0.41 4.69
C ILE A 42 -2.96 -0.83 6.15
N ARG A 43 -3.90 -1.66 6.64
CA ARG A 43 -3.84 -2.19 8.01
C ARG A 43 -2.56 -2.99 8.27
N LEU A 44 -2.17 -3.83 7.32
CA LEU A 44 -0.94 -4.63 7.43
C LEU A 44 0.31 -3.75 7.39
N ALA A 45 0.36 -2.75 6.51
CA ALA A 45 1.47 -1.80 6.45
C ALA A 45 1.68 -1.09 7.79
N ARG A 46 0.59 -0.65 8.44
CA ARG A 46 0.64 0.00 9.76
C ARG A 46 1.16 -0.93 10.86
N LEU A 47 0.93 -2.24 10.77
CA LEU A 47 1.54 -3.21 11.70
C LEU A 47 3.06 -3.25 11.51
N CYS A 48 3.55 -3.22 10.26
CA CYS A 48 4.98 -3.21 9.97
C CYS A 48 5.69 -1.91 10.37
N GLU A 49 5.02 -0.76 10.26
CA GLU A 49 5.59 0.55 10.66
C GLU A 49 5.96 0.62 12.15
N GLY A 50 5.26 -0.14 13.00
CA GLY A 50 5.51 -0.18 14.45
C GLY A 50 6.87 -0.80 14.84
N GLU A 51 7.52 -1.53 13.94
CA GLU A 51 8.70 -2.36 14.25
C GLU A 51 10.04 -1.62 14.20
N GLY A 52 10.07 -0.29 13.95
CA GLY A 52 11.27 0.53 14.08
C GLY A 52 12.49 0.00 13.30
N LEU A 53 12.51 0.20 11.98
CA LEU A 53 13.62 -0.26 11.15
C LEU A 53 14.91 0.50 11.48
N ALA A 54 15.95 -0.21 11.93
CA ALA A 54 17.26 0.37 12.14
C ALA A 54 17.99 0.56 10.79
N ASP A 55 18.77 1.65 10.66
CA ASP A 55 19.43 2.03 9.41
C ASP A 55 20.38 0.96 8.83
N HIS A 56 20.87 0.04 9.66
CA HIS A 56 21.76 -1.05 9.25
C HIS A 56 21.00 -2.31 8.81
N LEU A 57 19.66 -2.30 8.82
CA LEU A 57 18.86 -3.39 8.26
C LEU A 57 18.92 -3.33 6.73
N GLU A 58 19.49 -4.37 6.16
CA GLU A 58 19.51 -4.56 4.72
C GLU A 58 18.23 -5.27 4.25
N ALA A 59 17.84 -5.03 2.99
CA ALA A 59 16.73 -5.76 2.38
C ALA A 59 17.05 -7.26 2.34
N ALA A 60 16.01 -8.09 2.49
CA ALA A 60 16.19 -9.53 2.38
C ALA A 60 16.80 -9.90 1.01
N PRO A 61 17.75 -10.85 0.96
CA PRO A 61 18.39 -11.24 -0.28
C PRO A 61 17.36 -11.84 -1.24
N VAL A 62 17.25 -11.26 -2.44
CA VAL A 62 16.27 -11.64 -3.49
C VAL A 62 16.90 -12.38 -4.68
N PHE A 63 18.23 -12.44 -4.75
CA PHE A 63 18.95 -13.18 -5.79
C PHE A 63 19.90 -14.19 -5.16
N GLU A 64 19.79 -15.45 -5.58
CA GLU A 64 20.86 -16.43 -5.43
C GLU A 64 21.85 -16.23 -6.58
N ALA A 65 23.15 -16.30 -6.26
CA ALA A 65 24.24 -16.12 -7.21
C ALA A 65 24.44 -17.33 -8.13
#